data_AF-A0A075MSU2-F1
#
_entry.id   AF-A0A075MSU2-F1
#
_cell.length_a   1.000
_cell.length_b   1.000
_cell.length_c   1.000
_cell.angle_alpha   90.00
_cell.angle_beta   90.00
_cell.angle_gamma   90.00
#
_symmetry.space_group_name_H-M   'P 1'
#
loop_
_entity.id
_entity.type
_entity.pdbx_description
1 polymer ?
#
loop_
_entity_poly.entity_id
_entity_poly.type
_entity_poly.pdbx_seq_one_letter_code
_entity_poly.pdbx_strand_id
1 'polypeptide(L)'
;MAIKAAFVAALVAGAMIMIAVSPPPLLLSASAQSLEDRLYFYPQVPTEKSPVTAKVSLTTPTPCYKVEMQDFEKSGNVISINVKVTPPAQDTVCAQVLKSHLLEQDIGTLKAGAYTARLYVNGEEKATTRLYVTERDVAVLSAGTYVDYQGDANLIGEVQNTGSAPLERVAVDINFFQGDSLFQEERVYTTMGTLMPNMTSGFSLLLGGNGDLRNKEYSVRVTAYDNAPAKQHALQLVVEPEPGNGVISGTVYNNSIERNATQVKIACVVYDAQGSAVDSVFDYSKPGTIAPGKSAGFTIQSNHDVGNNFTASCNSESVEFATGAVQVVPEFPAATLALAGSLAGLAILAHRFRDKL
;
A
#
# COMPACT_ATOMS: atom_id res chain seq x y z
N MET A 1 -19.17 79.36 -56.69
CA MET A 1 -19.93 78.31 -57.40
C MET A 1 -20.42 77.32 -56.35
N ALA A 2 -21.75 77.19 -56.23
CA ALA A 2 -22.59 76.08 -55.69
C ALA A 2 -22.06 75.23 -54.50
N ILE A 3 -22.67 75.22 -53.29
CA ILE A 3 -23.96 74.63 -52.82
C ILE A 3 -23.75 73.32 -52.01
N LYS A 4 -24.30 73.32 -50.78
CA LYS A 4 -25.05 72.29 -50.00
C LYS A 4 -24.77 70.78 -50.28
N ALA A 5 -24.45 69.97 -49.26
CA ALA A 5 -25.30 69.38 -48.20
C ALA A 5 -26.00 68.06 -48.56
N ALA A 6 -26.09 67.22 -47.51
CA ALA A 6 -27.13 66.22 -47.18
C ALA A 6 -26.97 64.79 -47.76
N PHE A 7 -26.83 63.78 -46.87
CA PHE A 7 -27.86 62.80 -46.42
C PHE A 7 -28.06 61.64 -47.44
N VAL A 8 -28.41 60.38 -47.14
CA VAL A 8 -28.59 59.50 -45.97
C VAL A 8 -28.89 58.10 -46.54
N ALA A 9 -28.52 57.01 -45.84
CA ALA A 9 -29.27 55.75 -45.66
C ALA A 9 -28.30 54.70 -45.07
N ALA A 10 -28.36 54.23 -43.81
CA ALA A 10 -29.41 53.60 -42.98
C ALA A 10 -29.70 52.12 -43.31
N LEU A 11 -29.90 51.33 -42.22
CA LEU A 11 -30.34 49.93 -42.07
C LEU A 11 -29.24 48.83 -42.08
N VAL A 12 -29.15 47.84 -41.16
CA VAL A 12 -30.02 47.32 -40.08
C VAL A 12 -29.18 46.74 -38.93
N ALA A 13 -29.77 46.81 -37.75
CA ALA A 13 -29.38 46.22 -36.47
C ALA A 13 -29.13 44.70 -36.46
N GLY A 14 -28.27 44.30 -35.53
CA GLY A 14 -28.11 42.92 -35.05
C GLY A 14 -27.41 42.92 -33.70
N ALA A 15 -28.09 43.40 -32.66
CA ALA A 15 -27.61 43.30 -31.29
C ALA A 15 -27.77 41.84 -30.82
N MET A 16 -26.68 41.07 -30.85
CA MET A 16 -26.61 39.82 -30.10
C MET A 16 -26.33 40.14 -28.63
N ILE A 17 -27.37 39.98 -27.82
CA ILE A 17 -27.27 39.90 -26.37
C ILE A 17 -26.54 38.59 -26.06
N MET A 18 -25.23 38.66 -25.84
CA MET A 18 -24.48 37.57 -25.21
C MET A 18 -24.84 37.56 -23.73
N ILE A 19 -25.81 36.74 -23.36
CA ILE A 19 -25.99 36.31 -21.98
C ILE A 19 -24.74 35.51 -21.63
N ALA A 20 -23.80 36.13 -20.93
CA ALA A 20 -22.70 35.42 -20.29
C ALA A 20 -23.30 34.56 -19.17
N VAL A 21 -23.69 33.34 -19.51
CA VAL A 21 -23.95 32.29 -18.53
C VAL A 21 -22.60 31.95 -17.93
N SER A 22 -22.32 32.49 -16.74
CA SER A 22 -21.22 32.03 -15.92
C SER A 22 -21.35 30.52 -15.73
N PRO A 23 -20.38 29.70 -16.17
CA PRO A 23 -20.41 28.28 -15.85
C PRO A 23 -20.42 28.13 -14.33
N PRO A 24 -21.20 27.18 -13.77
CA PRO A 24 -21.10 26.87 -12.35
C PRO A 24 -19.65 26.48 -12.05
N PRO A 25 -19.12 26.80 -10.85
CA PRO A 25 -17.77 26.42 -10.51
C PRO A 25 -17.64 24.89 -10.65
N LEU A 26 -16.77 24.47 -11.58
CA LEU A 26 -16.32 23.10 -11.71
C LEU A 26 -15.65 22.71 -10.39
N LEU A 27 -16.30 21.85 -9.63
CA LEU A 27 -15.71 21.19 -8.47
C LEU A 27 -14.63 20.22 -8.99
N LEU A 28 -13.36 20.55 -8.73
CA LEU A 28 -12.24 19.61 -8.70
C LEU A 28 -12.53 18.54 -7.62
N SER A 29 -12.04 17.29 -7.66
CA SER A 29 -10.65 16.88 -7.86
C SER A 29 -10.52 15.35 -7.93
N ALA A 30 -9.52 14.84 -8.68
CA ALA A 30 -8.77 13.67 -8.21
C ALA A 30 -8.18 14.05 -6.85
N SER A 31 -8.62 13.42 -5.78
CA SER A 31 -8.21 13.86 -4.44
C SER A 31 -6.72 13.57 -4.23
N ALA A 32 -5.91 14.63 -4.26
CA ALA A 32 -4.91 14.78 -3.22
C ALA A 32 -5.63 14.45 -1.92
N GLN A 33 -5.24 13.38 -1.22
CA GLN A 33 -5.99 12.84 -0.09
C GLN A 33 -6.12 13.91 1.00
N SER A 34 -7.18 14.70 0.93
CA SER A 34 -7.64 15.49 2.05
C SER A 34 -8.05 14.48 3.11
N LEU A 35 -7.63 14.73 4.35
CA LEU A 35 -7.75 13.86 5.51
C LEU A 35 -9.22 13.78 6.00
N GLU A 36 -10.14 13.35 5.13
CA GLU A 36 -11.54 13.07 5.43
C GLU A 36 -11.71 11.68 6.07
N ASP A 37 -12.86 11.47 6.70
CA ASP A 37 -13.22 10.19 7.32
C ASP A 37 -13.36 9.10 6.25
N ARG A 38 -12.46 8.11 6.26
CA ARG A 38 -12.39 7.06 5.22
C ARG A 38 -12.49 5.67 5.81
N LEU A 39 -13.19 4.80 5.09
CA LEU A 39 -13.23 3.36 5.31
C LEU A 39 -12.63 2.64 4.11
N TYR A 40 -11.64 1.78 4.36
CA TYR A 40 -11.01 0.93 3.35
C TYR A 40 -10.64 -0.43 3.95
N PHE A 41 -10.19 -1.36 3.11
CA PHE A 41 -9.94 -2.74 3.51
C PHE A 41 -8.53 -3.19 3.14
N TYR A 42 -7.99 -4.09 3.94
CA TYR A 42 -6.80 -4.86 3.64
C TYR A 42 -7.11 -6.37 3.74
N PRO A 43 -6.80 -7.18 2.73
CA PRO A 43 -6.39 -6.81 1.38
C PRO A 43 -7.39 -5.89 0.66
N GLN A 44 -6.93 -5.08 -0.30
CA GLN A 44 -7.81 -4.20 -1.10
C GLN A 44 -8.79 -5.00 -1.96
N VAL A 45 -8.36 -6.14 -2.51
CA VAL A 45 -9.22 -7.12 -3.18
C VAL A 45 -8.96 -8.49 -2.56
N PRO A 46 -9.68 -8.84 -1.48
CA PRO A 46 -9.46 -10.09 -0.77
C PRO A 46 -9.98 -11.31 -1.52
N THR A 47 -9.46 -12.47 -1.14
CA THR A 47 -10.02 -13.78 -1.50
C THR A 47 -10.83 -14.33 -0.34
N GLU A 48 -11.63 -15.36 -0.57
CA GLU A 48 -12.34 -16.06 0.52
C GLU A 48 -11.39 -16.75 1.54
N LYS A 49 -10.11 -16.87 1.17
CA LYS A 49 -9.02 -17.42 2.00
C LYS A 49 -8.26 -16.35 2.77
N SER A 50 -8.48 -15.08 2.44
CA SER A 50 -7.81 -13.94 3.06
C SER A 50 -8.55 -13.49 4.33
N PRO A 51 -7.85 -13.28 5.46
CA PRO A 51 -8.42 -12.47 6.53
C PRO A 51 -8.60 -11.03 6.05
N VAL A 52 -9.73 -10.41 6.38
CA VAL A 52 -10.09 -9.06 5.98
C VAL A 52 -10.03 -8.14 7.20
N THR A 53 -9.26 -7.07 7.09
CA THR A 53 -9.19 -6.00 8.09
C THR A 53 -9.84 -4.74 7.53
N ALA A 54 -10.82 -4.18 8.24
CA ALA A 54 -11.29 -2.82 7.99
C ALA A 54 -10.31 -1.82 8.59
N LYS A 55 -9.93 -0.83 7.79
CA LYS A 55 -9.12 0.31 8.21
C LYS A 55 -9.94 1.58 8.13
N VAL A 56 -9.95 2.33 9.22
CA VAL A 56 -10.68 3.59 9.32
C VAL A 56 -9.70 4.71 9.61
N SER A 57 -9.65 5.70 8.71
CA SER A 57 -8.91 6.94 8.92
C SER A 57 -9.90 8.03 9.33
N LEU A 58 -9.68 8.69 10.46
CA LEU A 58 -10.51 9.81 10.94
C LEU A 58 -9.64 11.00 11.30
N THR A 59 -10.19 12.21 11.13
CA THR A 59 -9.51 13.44 11.58
C THR A 59 -10.31 14.14 12.65
N THR A 60 -9.64 14.47 13.74
CA THR A 60 -10.24 15.19 14.87
C THR A 60 -9.68 16.61 14.96
N PRO A 61 -10.49 17.60 15.42
CA PRO A 61 -10.05 19.00 15.51
C PRO A 61 -8.83 19.22 16.40
N THR A 62 -8.66 18.37 17.42
CA THR A 62 -7.55 18.44 18.38
C THR A 62 -7.12 17.03 18.79
N PRO A 63 -5.88 16.83 19.26
CA PRO A 63 -5.41 15.52 19.71
C PRO A 63 -6.09 15.01 20.99
N CYS A 64 -6.88 15.84 21.69
CA CYS A 64 -7.54 15.43 22.92
C CYS A 64 -8.85 14.66 22.68
N TYR A 65 -9.35 14.61 21.45
CA TYR A 65 -10.50 13.78 21.13
C TYR A 65 -10.13 12.31 21.35
N LYS A 66 -10.95 11.60 22.13
CA LYS A 66 -10.80 10.16 22.30
C LYS A 66 -11.50 9.46 21.14
N VAL A 67 -10.79 8.63 20.41
CA VAL A 67 -11.30 7.88 19.26
C VAL A 67 -11.15 6.39 19.56
N GLU A 68 -12.24 5.65 19.50
CA GLU A 68 -12.30 4.23 19.86
C GLU A 68 -13.06 3.44 18.78
N MET A 69 -12.40 2.43 18.22
CA MET A 69 -13.07 1.42 17.40
C MET A 69 -14.06 0.65 18.28
N GLN A 70 -15.31 0.57 17.86
CA GLN A 70 -16.28 -0.32 18.47
C GLN A 70 -16.33 -1.63 17.68
N ASP A 71 -17.24 -2.52 18.06
CA ASP A 71 -17.46 -3.76 17.33
C ASP A 71 -18.05 -3.50 15.93
N PHE A 72 -17.93 -4.48 15.05
CA PHE A 72 -18.57 -4.47 13.75
C PHE A 72 -19.81 -5.36 13.74
N GLU A 73 -20.77 -5.01 12.89
CA GLU A 73 -21.93 -5.85 12.65
C GLU A 73 -21.94 -6.34 11.21
N LYS A 74 -22.31 -7.60 11.00
CA LYS A 74 -22.49 -8.18 9.69
C LYS A 74 -23.92 -8.72 9.55
N SER A 75 -24.67 -8.14 8.62
CA SER A 75 -26.02 -8.57 8.29
C SER A 75 -26.13 -8.84 6.79
N GLY A 76 -26.14 -10.12 6.41
CA GLY A 76 -26.05 -10.54 5.02
C GLY A 76 -24.78 -10.01 4.35
N ASN A 77 -24.95 -9.17 3.33
CA ASN A 77 -23.87 -8.53 2.58
C ASN A 77 -23.56 -7.10 3.05
N VAL A 78 -24.11 -6.67 4.18
CA VAL A 78 -23.81 -5.36 4.78
C VAL A 78 -22.87 -5.54 5.96
N ILE A 79 -21.79 -4.75 5.98
CA ILE A 79 -20.81 -4.68 7.07
C ILE A 79 -20.89 -3.26 7.66
N SER A 80 -21.20 -3.14 8.94
CA SER A 80 -21.26 -1.86 9.64
C SER A 80 -20.07 -1.75 10.59
N ILE A 81 -19.21 -0.76 10.37
CA ILE A 81 -18.07 -0.43 11.23
C ILE A 81 -18.45 0.77 12.09
N ASN A 82 -18.39 0.61 13.41
CA ASN A 82 -18.79 1.66 14.35
C ASN A 82 -17.56 2.25 15.03
N VAL A 83 -17.49 3.58 15.07
CA VAL A 83 -16.44 4.30 15.80
C VAL A 83 -17.09 5.28 16.75
N LYS A 84 -16.58 5.31 17.98
CA LYS A 84 -16.95 6.30 18.98
C LYS A 84 -15.89 7.40 19.05
N VAL A 85 -16.33 8.64 18.89
CA VAL A 85 -15.49 9.84 19.02
C VAL A 85 -16.03 10.68 20.17
N THR A 86 -15.24 10.84 21.22
CA THR A 86 -15.61 11.60 22.43
C THR A 86 -14.80 12.89 22.48
N PRO A 87 -15.46 14.07 22.50
CA PRO A 87 -14.74 15.35 22.65
C PRO A 87 -14.09 15.44 24.03
N PRO A 88 -13.03 16.26 24.18
CA PRO A 88 -12.43 16.52 25.49
C PRO A 88 -13.41 17.21 26.44
N ALA A 89 -13.15 17.11 27.75
CA ALA A 89 -13.92 17.85 28.75
C ALA A 89 -13.77 19.38 28.54
N GLN A 90 -14.78 20.16 28.92
CA GLN A 90 -14.86 21.60 28.60
C GLN A 90 -13.68 22.42 29.16
N ASP A 91 -13.04 21.95 30.22
CA ASP A 91 -11.91 22.57 30.90
C ASP A 91 -10.53 22.05 30.41
N THR A 92 -10.51 21.11 29.47
CA THR A 92 -9.27 20.55 28.93
C THR A 92 -8.63 21.53 27.93
N VAL A 93 -7.40 21.95 28.21
CA VAL A 93 -6.61 22.77 27.27
C VAL A 93 -5.98 21.86 26.22
N CYS A 94 -6.37 22.07 24.96
CA CYS A 94 -5.94 21.24 23.84
C CYS A 94 -5.19 22.06 22.79
N ALA A 95 -4.11 21.48 22.26
CA ALA A 95 -3.43 22.02 21.10
C ALA A 95 -4.42 22.15 19.93
N GLN A 96 -4.44 23.31 19.28
CA GLN A 96 -5.29 23.59 18.12
C GLN A 96 -4.64 23.05 16.83
N VAL A 97 -4.43 21.74 16.80
CA VAL A 97 -3.80 21.03 15.68
C VAL A 97 -4.65 19.81 15.37
N LEU A 98 -4.96 19.61 14.10
CA LEU A 98 -5.69 18.43 13.65
C LEU A 98 -4.92 17.16 14.01
N LYS A 99 -5.63 16.14 14.49
CA LYS A 99 -5.07 14.82 14.76
C LYS A 99 -5.76 13.76 13.92
N SER A 100 -4.98 13.10 13.07
CA SER A 100 -5.38 11.93 12.32
C SER A 100 -5.25 10.67 13.18
N HIS A 101 -6.23 9.78 13.06
CA HIS A 101 -6.31 8.48 13.73
C HIS A 101 -6.48 7.40 12.68
N LEU A 102 -5.72 6.31 12.81
CA LEU A 102 -5.87 5.11 12.01
C LEU A 102 -6.31 3.97 12.94
N LEU A 103 -7.50 3.44 12.71
CA LEU A 103 -8.09 2.33 13.45
C LEU A 103 -8.14 1.09 12.55
N GLU A 104 -7.94 -0.08 13.15
CA GLU A 104 -8.02 -1.37 12.46
C GLU A 104 -8.97 -2.31 13.19
N GLN A 105 -9.79 -3.02 12.44
CA GLN A 105 -10.71 -4.05 12.95
C GLN A 105 -10.62 -5.29 12.07
N ASP A 106 -10.21 -6.41 12.66
CA ASP A 106 -10.26 -7.71 11.99
C ASP A 106 -11.72 -8.17 11.87
N ILE A 107 -12.11 -8.53 10.66
CA ILE A 107 -13.45 -9.02 10.28
C ILE A 107 -13.40 -10.53 9.98
N GLY A 108 -12.20 -11.13 9.98
CA GLY A 108 -11.97 -12.53 9.63
C GLY A 108 -12.14 -12.77 8.13
N THR A 109 -12.50 -14.00 7.76
CA THR A 109 -12.71 -14.36 6.35
C THR A 109 -14.15 -14.10 5.92
N LEU A 110 -14.32 -13.75 4.64
CA LEU A 110 -15.62 -13.51 4.02
C LEU A 110 -15.81 -14.50 2.87
N LYS A 111 -17.06 -14.90 2.60
CA LYS A 111 -17.36 -15.67 1.39
C LYS A 111 -17.18 -14.77 0.17
N ALA A 112 -16.91 -15.36 -0.99
CA ALA A 112 -16.90 -14.60 -2.23
C ALA A 112 -18.24 -13.89 -2.47
N GLY A 113 -18.17 -12.65 -2.94
CA GLY A 113 -19.34 -11.80 -3.13
C GLY A 113 -19.03 -10.31 -3.03
N ALA A 114 -20.06 -9.51 -3.27
CA ALA A 114 -20.02 -8.06 -3.11
C ALA A 114 -20.68 -7.67 -1.79
N TYR A 115 -19.96 -6.90 -0.99
CA TYR A 115 -20.39 -6.37 0.29
C TYR A 115 -20.50 -4.85 0.22
N THR A 116 -21.51 -4.31 0.91
CA THR A 116 -21.63 -2.87 1.18
C THR A 116 -21.12 -2.63 2.59
N ALA A 117 -20.03 -1.89 2.72
CA ALA A 117 -19.47 -1.53 4.00
C ALA A 117 -19.81 -0.08 4.35
N ARG A 118 -20.24 0.15 5.58
CA ARG A 118 -20.68 1.46 6.08
C ARG A 118 -19.91 1.82 7.35
N LEU A 119 -19.42 3.04 7.40
CA LEU A 119 -18.77 3.62 8.57
C LEU A 119 -19.77 4.50 9.30
N TYR A 120 -19.99 4.20 10.58
CA TYR A 120 -20.76 5.02 11.49
C TYR A 120 -19.84 5.65 12.52
N VAL A 121 -19.91 6.98 12.67
CA VAL A 121 -19.22 7.72 13.72
C VAL A 121 -20.28 8.30 14.65
N ASN A 122 -20.27 7.87 15.92
CA ASN A 122 -21.29 8.24 16.91
C ASN A 122 -22.74 7.99 16.43
N GLY A 123 -22.95 6.94 15.64
CA GLY A 123 -24.27 6.55 15.09
C GLY A 123 -24.68 7.27 13.79
N GLU A 124 -23.88 8.20 13.29
CA GLU A 124 -24.12 8.87 12.00
C GLU A 124 -23.27 8.21 10.90
N GLU A 125 -23.86 7.89 9.74
CA GLU A 125 -23.13 7.34 8.60
C GLU A 125 -22.19 8.41 8.01
N LYS A 126 -20.89 8.11 7.96
CA LYS A 126 -19.85 9.01 7.44
C LYS A 126 -19.30 8.59 6.09
N ALA A 127 -19.22 7.28 5.84
CA ALA A 127 -18.71 6.77 4.58
C ALA A 127 -19.39 5.44 4.23
N THR A 128 -19.54 5.19 2.94
CA THR A 128 -19.99 3.92 2.40
C THR A 128 -19.06 3.51 1.26
N THR A 129 -18.63 2.25 1.25
CA THR A 129 -17.75 1.70 0.21
C THR A 129 -18.16 0.27 -0.14
N ARG A 130 -17.71 -0.22 -1.31
CA ARG A 130 -17.91 -1.60 -1.74
C ARG A 130 -16.66 -2.43 -1.49
N LEU A 131 -16.87 -3.63 -0.97
CA LEU A 131 -15.83 -4.64 -0.81
C LEU A 131 -16.17 -5.84 -1.70
N TYR A 132 -15.26 -6.21 -2.59
CA TYR A 132 -15.40 -7.37 -3.47
C TYR A 132 -14.47 -8.48 -3.02
N VAL A 133 -15.04 -9.61 -2.62
CA VAL A 133 -14.31 -10.81 -2.21
C VAL A 133 -14.37 -11.82 -3.35
N THR A 134 -13.23 -12.40 -3.73
CA THR A 134 -13.12 -13.31 -4.88
C THR A 134 -12.88 -14.76 -4.47
N GLU A 135 -13.25 -15.72 -5.32
CA GLU A 135 -12.92 -17.16 -5.15
C GLU A 135 -11.51 -17.50 -5.67
N ARG A 136 -10.76 -16.50 -6.16
CA ARG A 136 -9.43 -16.72 -6.72
C ARG A 136 -8.43 -17.04 -5.62
N ASP A 137 -7.29 -17.59 -6.02
CA ASP A 137 -6.19 -17.89 -5.10
C ASP A 137 -5.27 -16.71 -4.85
N VAL A 138 -5.46 -15.58 -5.55
CA VAL A 138 -4.58 -14.41 -5.45
C VAL A 138 -5.35 -13.19 -4.98
N ALA A 139 -4.93 -12.63 -3.85
CA ALA A 139 -5.45 -11.37 -3.31
C ALA A 139 -4.65 -10.18 -3.85
N VAL A 140 -5.29 -9.04 -4.07
CA VAL A 140 -4.58 -7.75 -4.24
C VAL A 140 -4.50 -7.10 -2.87
N LEU A 141 -3.28 -7.03 -2.32
CA LEU A 141 -3.03 -6.46 -0.99
C LEU A 141 -3.17 -4.95 -1.01
N SER A 142 -2.54 -4.31 -2.00
CA SER A 142 -2.55 -2.86 -2.17
C SER A 142 -2.34 -2.48 -3.63
N ALA A 143 -2.80 -1.28 -4.00
CA ALA A 143 -2.46 -0.60 -5.24
C ALA A 143 -2.47 0.92 -5.03
N GLY A 144 -1.51 1.61 -5.62
CA GLY A 144 -1.29 3.05 -5.47
C GLY A 144 -0.56 3.63 -6.67
N THR A 145 -0.28 4.93 -6.61
CA THR A 145 0.55 5.60 -7.61
C THR A 145 1.64 6.40 -6.93
N TYR A 146 2.78 6.55 -7.59
CA TYR A 146 3.88 7.39 -7.13
C TYR A 146 4.56 8.07 -8.31
N VAL A 147 5.40 9.06 -8.03
CA VAL A 147 6.29 9.69 -9.03
C VAL A 147 7.73 9.38 -8.64
N ASP A 148 8.50 8.84 -9.56
CA ASP A 148 9.89 8.45 -9.34
C ASP A 148 10.85 9.67 -9.40
N TYR A 149 12.14 9.43 -9.14
CA TYR A 149 13.17 10.48 -9.21
C TYR A 149 13.33 11.13 -10.61
N GLN A 150 12.87 10.47 -11.67
CA GLN A 150 12.91 10.96 -13.04
C GLN A 150 11.67 11.79 -13.40
N GLY A 151 10.67 11.86 -12.52
CA GLY A 151 9.40 12.55 -12.76
C GLY A 151 8.34 11.67 -13.43
N ASP A 152 8.64 10.39 -13.61
CA ASP A 152 7.75 9.41 -14.22
C ASP A 152 6.73 8.92 -13.19
N ALA A 153 5.45 8.98 -13.58
CA ALA A 153 4.37 8.46 -12.75
C ALA A 153 4.21 6.96 -12.97
N ASN A 154 4.08 6.24 -11.88
CA ASN A 154 3.97 4.79 -11.84
C ASN A 154 2.74 4.38 -11.06
N LEU A 155 2.04 3.35 -11.50
CA LEU A 155 1.11 2.59 -10.69
C LEU A 155 1.83 1.38 -10.14
N ILE A 156 1.67 1.15 -8.83
CA ILE A 156 2.27 0.07 -8.09
C ILE A 156 1.23 -0.70 -7.33
N GLY A 157 1.44 -2.00 -7.13
CA GLY A 157 0.67 -2.74 -6.15
C GLY A 157 1.36 -4.02 -5.75
N GLU A 158 0.74 -4.71 -4.80
CA GLU A 158 1.20 -5.99 -4.27
C GLU A 158 0.07 -7.00 -4.31
N VAL A 159 0.42 -8.23 -4.69
CA VAL A 159 -0.47 -9.38 -4.64
C VAL A 159 0.08 -10.47 -3.73
N GLN A 160 -0.80 -11.31 -3.21
CA GLN A 160 -0.43 -12.48 -2.41
C GLN A 160 -1.06 -13.74 -2.97
N ASN A 161 -0.29 -14.81 -3.07
CA ASN A 161 -0.85 -16.15 -3.27
C ASN A 161 -1.44 -16.66 -1.95
N THR A 162 -2.76 -16.63 -1.85
CA THR A 162 -3.56 -17.15 -0.71
C THR A 162 -4.01 -18.59 -0.91
N GLY A 163 -3.72 -19.17 -2.08
CA GLY A 163 -3.95 -20.56 -2.40
C GLY A 163 -2.94 -21.51 -1.77
N SER A 164 -3.14 -22.81 -1.97
CA SER A 164 -2.27 -23.87 -1.47
C SER A 164 -1.27 -24.40 -2.51
N ALA A 165 -1.37 -23.94 -3.76
CA ALA A 165 -0.49 -24.34 -4.86
C ALA A 165 0.43 -23.19 -5.28
N PRO A 166 1.68 -23.47 -5.70
CA PRO A 166 2.54 -22.48 -6.35
C PRO A 166 1.93 -21.97 -7.65
N LEU A 167 2.09 -20.67 -7.91
CA LEU A 167 1.57 -20.00 -9.11
C LEU A 167 2.70 -19.37 -9.92
N GLU A 168 2.58 -19.35 -11.24
CA GLU A 168 3.44 -18.61 -12.15
C GLU A 168 2.62 -17.74 -13.11
N ARG A 169 3.29 -16.80 -13.78
CA ARG A 169 2.68 -15.90 -14.78
C ARG A 169 1.41 -15.19 -14.28
N VAL A 170 1.45 -14.75 -13.02
CA VAL A 170 0.34 -14.03 -12.38
C VAL A 170 0.14 -12.70 -13.10
N ALA A 171 -0.96 -12.63 -13.87
CA ALA A 171 -1.34 -11.47 -14.67
C ALA A 171 -2.31 -10.59 -13.88
N VAL A 172 -2.00 -9.30 -13.87
CA VAL A 172 -2.80 -8.24 -13.24
C VAL A 172 -3.30 -7.32 -14.34
N ASP A 173 -4.62 -7.24 -14.50
CA ASP A 173 -5.26 -6.29 -15.39
C ASP A 173 -5.58 -5.02 -14.62
N ILE A 174 -5.23 -3.89 -15.23
CA ILE A 174 -5.44 -2.55 -14.73
C ILE A 174 -6.34 -1.84 -15.75
N ASN A 175 -7.56 -1.57 -15.34
CA ASN A 175 -8.54 -0.88 -16.17
C ASN A 175 -8.58 0.58 -15.77
N PHE A 176 -8.33 1.48 -16.71
CA PHE A 176 -8.42 2.92 -16.54
C PHE A 176 -9.75 3.44 -17.07
N PHE A 177 -10.34 4.39 -16.37
CA PHE A 177 -11.66 4.91 -16.65
C PHE A 177 -11.65 6.42 -16.90
N GLN A 178 -12.60 6.87 -17.70
CA GLN A 178 -12.94 8.28 -17.89
C GLN A 178 -14.42 8.47 -17.54
N GLY A 179 -14.69 8.89 -16.31
CA GLY A 179 -16.01 8.73 -15.71
C GLY A 179 -16.38 7.24 -15.65
N ASP A 180 -17.61 6.89 -16.01
CA ASP A 180 -18.08 5.50 -15.97
C ASP A 180 -17.62 4.64 -17.16
N SER A 181 -16.90 5.22 -18.12
CA SER A 181 -16.47 4.53 -19.35
C SER A 181 -15.04 4.00 -19.24
N LEU A 182 -14.84 2.76 -19.65
CA LEU A 182 -13.51 2.18 -19.82
C LEU A 182 -12.74 2.98 -20.87
N PHE A 183 -11.59 3.52 -20.48
CA PHE A 183 -10.70 4.29 -21.34
C PHE A 183 -9.61 3.41 -21.94
N GLN A 184 -8.92 2.62 -21.11
CA GLN A 184 -7.80 1.78 -21.52
C GLN A 184 -7.64 0.60 -20.57
N GLU A 185 -7.15 -0.52 -21.08
CA GLU A 185 -6.80 -1.70 -20.30
C GLU A 185 -5.31 -1.97 -20.47
N GLU A 186 -4.62 -2.18 -19.36
CA GLU A 186 -3.22 -2.56 -19.32
C GLU A 186 -3.06 -3.89 -18.60
N ARG A 187 -2.10 -4.70 -19.03
CA ARG A 187 -1.76 -5.96 -18.40
C ARG A 187 -0.30 -5.97 -17.99
N VAL A 188 -0.08 -6.23 -16.71
CA VAL A 188 1.25 -6.41 -16.13
C VAL A 188 1.36 -7.76 -15.43
N TYR A 189 2.58 -8.14 -15.10
CA TYR A 189 2.88 -9.37 -14.37
C TYR A 189 3.57 -9.05 -13.06
N THR A 190 3.49 -9.96 -12.10
CA THR A 190 4.24 -9.86 -10.86
C THR A 190 5.74 -9.82 -11.12
N THR A 191 6.47 -9.07 -10.31
CA THR A 191 7.93 -8.99 -10.33
C THR A 191 8.56 -10.36 -10.09
N MET A 192 8.02 -11.16 -9.17
CA MET A 192 8.41 -12.56 -8.98
C MET A 192 7.82 -13.45 -10.09
N GLY A 193 8.62 -14.40 -10.59
CA GLY A 193 8.19 -15.39 -11.58
C GLY A 193 7.32 -16.49 -10.99
N THR A 194 7.59 -16.90 -9.75
CA THR A 194 6.79 -17.89 -9.02
C THR A 194 6.35 -17.35 -7.65
N LEU A 195 5.05 -17.45 -7.34
CA LEU A 195 4.50 -17.21 -6.01
C LEU A 195 4.16 -18.53 -5.33
N MET A 196 4.98 -18.96 -4.36
CA MET A 196 4.59 -20.06 -3.48
C MET A 196 3.41 -19.65 -2.58
N PRO A 197 2.70 -20.60 -1.95
CA PRO A 197 1.67 -20.28 -0.97
C PRO A 197 2.13 -19.27 0.07
N ASN A 198 1.29 -18.27 0.35
CA ASN A 198 1.50 -17.12 1.23
C ASN A 198 2.58 -16.11 0.80
N MET A 199 3.29 -16.34 -0.30
CA MET A 199 4.26 -15.36 -0.82
C MET A 199 3.55 -14.18 -1.47
N THR A 200 4.18 -13.01 -1.38
CA THR A 200 3.74 -11.79 -2.05
C THR A 200 4.70 -11.40 -3.17
N SER A 201 4.21 -10.55 -4.08
CA SER A 201 5.07 -9.85 -5.03
C SER A 201 4.42 -8.55 -5.45
N GLY A 202 5.27 -7.56 -5.70
CA GLY A 202 4.86 -6.35 -6.38
C GLY A 202 4.55 -6.58 -7.86
N PHE A 203 3.93 -5.57 -8.47
CA PHE A 203 3.82 -5.33 -9.90
C PHE A 203 3.85 -3.82 -10.15
N SER A 204 4.37 -3.37 -11.29
CA SER A 204 4.44 -1.94 -11.63
C SER A 204 4.03 -1.66 -13.07
N LEU A 205 3.51 -0.46 -13.32
CA LEU A 205 3.12 0.07 -14.63
C LEU A 205 3.50 1.54 -14.74
N LEU A 206 4.21 1.91 -15.81
CA LEU A 206 4.49 3.30 -16.16
C LEU A 206 3.23 3.98 -16.71
N LEU A 207 2.81 5.10 -16.12
CA LEU A 207 1.60 5.84 -16.49
C LEU A 207 1.81 6.92 -17.55
N GLY A 208 3.07 7.33 -17.78
CA GLY A 208 3.46 8.38 -18.73
C GLY A 208 3.55 7.94 -20.19
N GLY A 209 3.19 6.70 -20.51
CA GLY A 209 3.23 6.15 -21.86
C GLY A 209 2.10 6.66 -22.78
N ASN A 210 1.66 5.81 -23.70
CA ASN A 210 0.55 6.14 -24.60
C ASN A 210 -0.75 6.33 -23.82
N GLY A 211 -1.32 7.54 -23.85
CA GLY A 211 -2.68 7.82 -23.36
C GLY A 211 -2.81 8.70 -22.11
N ASP A 212 -1.70 9.16 -21.50
CA ASP A 212 -1.65 9.88 -20.22
C ASP A 212 -2.64 9.33 -19.16
N LEU A 213 -2.17 8.30 -18.47
CA LEU A 213 -2.98 7.57 -17.49
C LEU A 213 -2.92 8.18 -16.08
N ARG A 214 -2.11 9.24 -15.89
CA ARG A 214 -1.75 9.79 -14.56
C ARG A 214 -2.95 10.27 -13.75
N ASN A 215 -3.97 10.79 -14.43
CA ASN A 215 -5.15 11.40 -13.82
C ASN A 215 -6.42 10.57 -14.02
N LYS A 216 -6.29 9.31 -14.44
CA LYS A 216 -7.42 8.41 -14.70
C LYS A 216 -7.76 7.63 -13.44
N GLU A 217 -9.04 7.43 -13.20
CA GLU A 217 -9.48 6.46 -12.20
C GLU A 217 -9.11 5.05 -12.68
N TYR A 218 -8.80 4.15 -11.76
CA TYR A 218 -8.40 2.80 -12.12
C TYR A 218 -8.99 1.73 -11.20
N SER A 219 -9.06 0.51 -11.72
CA SER A 219 -9.31 -0.69 -10.94
C SER A 219 -8.25 -1.74 -11.23
N VAL A 220 -7.88 -2.52 -10.21
CA VAL A 220 -6.87 -3.57 -10.30
C VAL A 220 -7.52 -4.92 -10.05
N ARG A 221 -7.21 -5.91 -10.89
CA ARG A 221 -7.69 -7.28 -10.72
C ARG A 221 -6.67 -8.29 -11.21
N VAL A 222 -6.49 -9.37 -10.45
CA VAL A 222 -5.78 -10.56 -10.96
C VAL A 222 -6.70 -11.32 -11.90
N THR A 223 -6.29 -11.53 -13.16
CA THR A 223 -7.15 -12.11 -14.20
C THR A 223 -6.68 -13.46 -14.71
N ALA A 224 -5.39 -13.77 -14.65
CA ALA A 224 -4.86 -15.08 -15.00
C ALA A 224 -3.64 -15.46 -14.16
N TYR A 225 -3.40 -16.76 -14.03
CA TYR A 225 -2.19 -17.38 -13.48
C TYR A 225 -2.19 -18.85 -13.87
N ASP A 226 -1.01 -19.47 -13.85
CA ASP A 226 -0.85 -20.90 -14.08
C ASP A 226 -0.34 -21.59 -12.81
N ASN A 227 -0.61 -22.90 -12.70
CA ASN A 227 0.00 -23.71 -11.64
C ASN A 227 1.47 -23.93 -11.97
N ALA A 228 2.33 -23.60 -11.01
CA ALA A 228 3.77 -23.84 -11.13
C ALA A 228 4.17 -25.15 -10.44
N PRO A 229 5.26 -25.80 -10.89
CA PRO A 229 5.86 -26.89 -10.14
C PRO A 229 6.28 -26.45 -8.74
N ALA A 230 6.11 -27.33 -7.74
CA ALA A 230 6.60 -27.08 -6.40
C ALA A 230 8.13 -26.95 -6.37
N LYS A 231 8.62 -25.83 -5.82
CA LYS A 231 10.04 -25.62 -5.51
C LYS A 231 10.30 -25.92 -4.04
N GLN A 232 11.52 -26.38 -3.74
CA GLN A 232 11.95 -26.54 -2.35
C GLN A 232 12.22 -25.17 -1.72
N HIS A 233 11.83 -25.01 -0.46
CA HIS A 233 12.04 -23.83 0.36
C HIS A 233 13.45 -23.80 0.96
N ALA A 234 14.47 -23.72 0.10
CA ALA A 234 15.87 -23.79 0.53
C ALA A 234 16.55 -22.41 0.63
N LEU A 235 15.93 -21.35 0.13
CA LEU A 235 16.46 -19.99 0.30
C LEU A 235 15.96 -19.40 1.62
N GLN A 236 16.89 -18.78 2.37
CA GLN A 236 16.56 -17.93 3.50
C GLN A 236 17.02 -16.51 3.18
N LEU A 237 16.09 -15.56 3.25
CA LEU A 237 16.34 -14.16 2.96
C LEU A 237 16.43 -13.39 4.28
N VAL A 238 17.51 -12.64 4.46
CA VAL A 238 17.68 -11.66 5.54
C VAL A 238 17.69 -10.28 4.91
N VAL A 239 16.76 -9.42 5.33
CA VAL A 239 16.57 -8.06 4.81
C VAL A 239 16.98 -7.04 5.88
N GLU A 240 17.81 -6.10 5.47
CA GLU A 240 18.39 -5.03 6.28
C GLU A 240 18.12 -3.70 5.55
N PRO A 241 16.95 -3.07 5.75
CA PRO A 241 16.68 -1.74 5.22
C PRO A 241 17.71 -0.75 5.79
N GLU A 242 18.30 0.08 4.93
CA GLU A 242 19.23 1.11 5.38
C GLU A 242 18.48 2.42 5.65
N PRO A 243 18.76 3.11 6.76
CA PRO A 243 18.16 4.41 7.03
C PRO A 243 18.51 5.44 5.95
N GLY A 244 17.47 6.04 5.36
CA GLY A 244 17.61 7.08 4.35
C GLY A 244 17.85 6.55 2.93
N ASN A 245 17.37 7.31 1.95
CA ASN A 245 17.52 7.09 0.51
C ASN A 245 16.86 5.83 -0.07
N GLY A 246 16.11 5.02 0.69
CA GLY A 246 15.38 3.87 0.14
C GLY A 246 16.26 2.72 -0.34
N VAL A 247 17.42 2.53 0.30
CA VAL A 247 18.32 1.39 0.04
C VAL A 247 17.87 0.18 0.86
N ILE A 248 17.67 -0.94 0.19
CA ILE A 248 17.33 -2.22 0.79
C ILE A 248 18.50 -3.16 0.57
N SER A 249 19.19 -3.50 1.64
CA SER A 249 20.32 -4.43 1.60
C SER A 249 19.98 -5.75 2.29
N GLY A 250 20.86 -6.73 2.19
CA GLY A 250 20.73 -7.96 2.94
C GLY A 250 21.52 -9.12 2.40
N THR A 251 21.18 -10.31 2.86
CA THR A 251 21.86 -11.56 2.52
C THR A 251 20.86 -12.67 2.21
N VAL A 252 21.14 -13.45 1.16
CA VAL A 252 20.42 -14.68 0.84
C VAL A 252 21.31 -15.88 1.16
N TYR A 253 20.79 -16.85 1.90
CA TYR A 253 21.45 -18.12 2.19
C TYR A 253 20.85 -19.23 1.35
N ASN A 254 21.69 -20.04 0.72
CA ASN A 254 21.29 -21.32 0.13
C ASN A 254 21.46 -22.41 1.18
N ASN A 255 20.37 -22.75 1.87
CA ASN A 255 20.35 -23.79 2.91
C ASN A 255 20.21 -25.21 2.34
N SER A 256 20.28 -25.39 1.01
CA SER A 256 20.34 -26.73 0.43
C SER A 256 21.72 -27.36 0.66
N ILE A 257 21.76 -28.69 0.65
CA ILE A 257 22.97 -29.49 0.86
C ILE A 257 23.62 -29.96 -0.46
N GLU A 258 22.90 -29.89 -1.58
CA GLU A 258 23.29 -30.61 -2.81
C GLU A 258 23.31 -29.74 -4.08
N ARG A 259 22.52 -28.66 -4.16
CA ARG A 259 22.38 -27.90 -5.41
C ARG A 259 22.73 -26.43 -5.24
N ASN A 260 23.35 -25.87 -6.27
CA ASN A 260 23.49 -24.43 -6.38
C ASN A 260 22.11 -23.78 -6.51
N ALA A 261 21.95 -22.60 -5.93
CA ALA A 261 20.87 -21.69 -6.26
C ALA A 261 21.38 -20.75 -7.35
N THR A 262 20.81 -20.80 -8.55
CA THR A 262 21.27 -20.01 -9.70
C THR A 262 20.29 -18.88 -10.02
N GLN A 263 20.84 -17.75 -10.49
CA GLN A 263 20.06 -16.55 -10.82
C GLN A 263 19.17 -16.09 -9.66
N VAL A 264 19.74 -16.05 -8.45
CA VAL A 264 18.99 -15.69 -7.24
C VAL A 264 18.52 -14.24 -7.35
N LYS A 265 17.20 -14.08 -7.55
CA LYS A 265 16.50 -12.80 -7.67
C LYS A 265 15.88 -12.46 -6.32
N ILE A 266 15.96 -11.20 -5.93
CA ILE A 266 15.27 -10.63 -4.78
C ILE A 266 14.32 -9.56 -5.32
N ALA A 267 13.05 -9.64 -4.97
CA ALA A 267 12.05 -8.63 -5.30
C ALA A 267 11.40 -8.11 -4.03
N CYS A 268 11.21 -6.80 -3.96
CA CYS A 268 10.62 -6.11 -2.82
C CYS A 268 9.47 -5.21 -3.26
N VAL A 269 8.51 -5.03 -2.36
CA VAL A 269 7.58 -3.90 -2.35
C VAL A 269 8.00 -2.97 -1.22
N VAL A 270 8.11 -1.68 -1.52
CA VAL A 270 8.54 -0.65 -0.58
C VAL A 270 7.33 0.14 -0.13
N TYR A 271 7.21 0.38 1.16
CA TYR A 271 6.12 1.16 1.75
C TYR A 271 6.67 2.38 2.48
N ASP A 272 5.99 3.51 2.31
CA ASP A 272 6.28 4.73 3.05
C ASP A 272 5.97 4.60 4.55
N ALA A 273 6.25 5.66 5.31
CA ALA A 273 5.96 5.74 6.74
C ALA A 273 4.46 5.62 7.08
N GLN A 274 3.57 5.79 6.11
CA GLN A 274 2.12 5.65 6.24
C GLN A 274 1.64 4.23 5.90
N GLY A 275 2.55 3.36 5.45
CA GLY A 275 2.25 1.98 5.04
C GLY A 275 1.67 1.88 3.63
N SER A 276 1.77 2.93 2.81
CA SER A 276 1.34 2.89 1.41
C SER A 276 2.45 2.30 0.55
N ALA A 277 2.12 1.40 -0.37
CA ALA A 277 3.08 0.91 -1.34
C ALA A 277 3.51 2.06 -2.28
N VAL A 278 4.80 2.32 -2.35
CA VAL A 278 5.40 3.43 -3.11
C VAL A 278 6.44 2.96 -4.12
N ASP A 279 6.83 1.69 -4.12
CA ASP A 279 7.70 1.14 -5.15
C ASP A 279 7.68 -0.40 -5.20
N SER A 280 8.11 -0.98 -6.32
CA SER A 280 8.46 -2.40 -6.43
C SER A 280 9.72 -2.54 -7.24
N VAL A 281 10.71 -3.13 -6.61
CA VAL A 281 12.07 -3.19 -7.09
C VAL A 281 12.59 -4.60 -7.03
N PHE A 282 13.59 -4.90 -7.85
CA PHE A 282 14.30 -6.16 -7.80
C PHE A 282 15.76 -5.98 -8.18
N ASP A 283 16.61 -6.86 -7.67
CA ASP A 283 17.97 -7.08 -8.18
C ASP A 283 18.36 -8.54 -7.90
N TYR A 284 19.52 -8.95 -8.38
CA TYR A 284 20.09 -10.27 -8.14
C TYR A 284 21.13 -10.23 -7.02
N SER A 285 21.29 -11.36 -6.33
CA SER A 285 22.38 -11.51 -5.37
C SER A 285 23.74 -11.40 -6.04
N LYS A 286 24.77 -11.05 -5.26
CA LYS A 286 26.16 -10.93 -5.68
C LYS A 286 27.03 -11.83 -4.80
N PRO A 287 27.55 -12.97 -5.32
CA PRO A 287 27.35 -13.50 -6.69
C PRO A 287 25.91 -14.00 -6.94
N GLY A 288 25.51 -14.07 -8.22
CA GLY A 288 24.16 -14.51 -8.63
C GLY A 288 23.93 -16.03 -8.54
N THR A 289 24.98 -16.79 -8.26
CA THR A 289 24.91 -18.23 -7.97
C THR A 289 25.47 -18.48 -6.57
N ILE A 290 24.69 -19.15 -5.73
CA ILE A 290 25.04 -19.46 -4.34
C ILE A 290 25.21 -20.96 -4.19
N ALA A 291 26.42 -21.42 -3.85
CA ALA A 291 26.68 -22.84 -3.61
C ALA A 291 25.95 -23.36 -2.36
N PRO A 292 25.73 -24.68 -2.23
CA PRO A 292 25.16 -25.30 -1.03
C PRO A 292 25.81 -24.82 0.27
N GLY A 293 25.00 -24.41 1.24
CA GLY A 293 25.44 -23.91 2.55
C GLY A 293 26.19 -22.57 2.51
N LYS A 294 26.16 -21.84 1.40
CA LYS A 294 26.77 -20.51 1.25
C LYS A 294 25.72 -19.41 1.20
N SER A 295 26.18 -18.18 1.22
CA SER A 295 25.34 -16.98 1.11
C SER A 295 25.91 -15.99 0.10
N ALA A 296 25.07 -15.05 -0.34
CA ALA A 296 25.43 -13.92 -1.17
C ALA A 296 24.66 -12.67 -0.70
N GLY A 297 25.33 -11.51 -0.77
CA GLY A 297 24.71 -10.23 -0.43
C GLY A 297 23.89 -9.66 -1.59
N PHE A 298 23.03 -8.69 -1.31
CA PHE A 298 22.34 -7.88 -2.31
C PHE A 298 22.15 -6.44 -1.83
N THR A 299 21.93 -5.54 -2.77
CA THR A 299 21.59 -4.14 -2.50
C THR A 299 20.65 -3.68 -3.61
N ILE A 300 19.47 -3.19 -3.23
CA ILE A 300 18.44 -2.68 -4.15
C ILE A 300 18.14 -1.24 -3.77
N GLN A 301 18.06 -0.37 -4.76
CA GLN A 301 17.74 1.04 -4.59
C GLN A 301 16.27 1.26 -5.01
N SER A 302 15.47 1.89 -4.16
CA SER A 302 14.14 2.38 -4.56
C SER A 302 14.27 3.47 -5.62
N ASN A 303 13.35 3.48 -6.58
CA ASN A 303 13.15 4.52 -7.58
C ASN A 303 12.41 5.74 -7.03
N HIS A 304 11.95 5.71 -5.77
CA HIS A 304 11.22 6.78 -5.11
C HIS A 304 11.96 7.27 -3.85
N ASP A 305 11.76 8.54 -3.50
CA ASP A 305 12.21 9.08 -2.21
C ASP A 305 11.26 8.65 -1.11
N VAL A 306 11.60 7.53 -0.48
CA VAL A 306 10.84 6.97 0.64
C VAL A 306 11.21 7.61 1.99
N GLY A 307 12.05 8.65 1.98
CA GLY A 307 12.54 9.32 3.18
C GLY A 307 13.34 8.40 4.11
N ASN A 308 13.35 8.75 5.40
CA ASN A 308 14.14 8.06 6.43
C ASN A 308 13.39 6.92 7.13
N ASN A 309 12.10 6.75 6.88
CA ASN A 309 11.27 5.76 7.56
C ASN A 309 10.41 5.07 6.52
N PHE A 310 10.79 3.84 6.18
CA PHE A 310 10.10 3.03 5.20
C PHE A 310 10.21 1.57 5.62
N THR A 311 9.35 0.73 5.07
CA THR A 311 9.45 -0.72 5.26
C THR A 311 9.51 -1.42 3.90
N ALA A 312 10.00 -2.65 3.88
CA ALA A 312 10.03 -3.45 2.66
C ALA A 312 9.52 -4.87 2.93
N SER A 313 8.63 -5.33 2.05
CA SER A 313 8.18 -6.71 1.96
C SER A 313 8.94 -7.36 0.82
N CYS A 314 9.89 -8.24 1.14
CA CYS A 314 10.77 -8.85 0.14
C CYS A 314 10.63 -10.37 0.09
N ASN A 315 10.81 -10.90 -1.11
CA ASN A 315 10.90 -12.32 -1.39
C ASN A 315 12.10 -12.59 -2.30
N SER A 316 12.59 -13.83 -2.30
CA SER A 316 13.63 -14.31 -3.21
C SER A 316 13.24 -15.58 -3.96
N GLU A 317 13.80 -15.78 -5.15
CA GLU A 317 13.65 -17.00 -5.93
C GLU A 317 14.95 -17.33 -6.66
N SER A 318 15.14 -18.60 -6.97
CA SER A 318 16.13 -19.08 -7.94
C SER A 318 15.42 -19.98 -8.95
N VAL A 319 16.18 -20.47 -9.94
CA VAL A 319 15.67 -21.50 -10.85
C VAL A 319 15.23 -22.75 -10.08
N GLU A 320 15.99 -23.15 -9.07
CA GLU A 320 15.83 -24.40 -8.31
C GLU A 320 14.97 -24.26 -7.05
N PHE A 321 14.96 -23.09 -6.42
CA PHE A 321 14.46 -22.90 -5.06
C PHE A 321 13.56 -21.68 -4.94
N ALA A 322 12.67 -21.72 -3.96
CA ALA A 322 11.90 -20.58 -3.50
C ALA A 322 12.37 -20.16 -2.11
N THR A 323 11.98 -18.95 -1.70
CA THR A 323 12.16 -18.50 -0.31
C THR A 323 11.34 -19.35 0.65
N GLY A 324 11.99 -19.85 1.68
CA GLY A 324 11.32 -20.52 2.81
C GLY A 324 11.03 -19.59 3.96
N ALA A 325 12.04 -18.81 4.37
CA ALA A 325 11.93 -17.88 5.49
C ALA A 325 12.49 -16.52 5.08
N VAL A 326 11.76 -15.47 5.45
CA VAL A 326 12.21 -14.08 5.38
C VAL A 326 12.40 -13.58 6.81
N GLN A 327 13.57 -13.05 7.09
CA GLN A 327 13.90 -12.39 8.36
C GLN A 327 14.18 -10.93 8.05
N VAL A 328 13.39 -10.03 8.64
CA VAL A 328 13.66 -8.61 8.58
C VAL A 328 14.39 -8.24 9.85
N VAL A 329 15.61 -7.73 9.72
CA VAL A 329 16.37 -7.19 10.85
C VAL A 329 15.92 -5.75 11.05
N PRO A 330 15.28 -5.40 12.18
CA PRO A 330 14.93 -4.03 12.45
C PRO A 330 16.19 -3.17 12.49
N GLU A 331 16.13 -1.99 11.87
CA GLU A 331 17.19 -0.97 11.85
C GLU A 331 17.59 -0.46 13.26
N PHE A 332 16.88 -0.88 14.30
CA PHE A 332 17.30 -0.74 15.69
C PHE A 332 17.12 -2.05 16.48
N PRO A 333 18.20 -2.70 16.96
CA PRO A 333 18.08 -3.46 18.18
C PRO A 333 17.69 -2.48 19.29
N ALA A 334 16.77 -2.90 20.16
CA ALA A 334 16.49 -2.22 21.42
C ALA A 334 17.79 -2.06 22.24
N ALA A 335 18.54 -0.98 22.02
CA ALA A 335 19.73 -0.63 22.80
C ALA A 335 19.36 -0.04 24.17
N THR A 336 18.13 -0.23 24.66
CA THR A 336 17.63 0.39 25.90
C THR A 336 17.05 -0.56 26.95
N LEU A 337 17.23 -1.89 26.84
CA LEU A 337 16.91 -2.80 27.97
C LEU A 337 18.06 -3.69 28.48
N ALA A 338 19.26 -3.59 27.91
CA ALA A 338 20.43 -4.35 28.40
C ALA A 338 21.26 -3.65 29.50
N LEU A 339 20.87 -2.44 29.96
CA LEU A 339 21.59 -1.71 31.03
C LEU A 339 20.80 -1.52 32.34
N ALA A 340 19.54 -1.94 32.41
CA ALA A 340 18.77 -1.93 33.67
C ALA A 340 18.92 -3.24 34.48
N GLY A 341 19.28 -4.35 33.84
CA GLY A 341 19.48 -5.65 34.52
C GLY A 341 20.82 -5.80 35.25
N SER A 342 21.87 -5.09 34.81
CA SER A 342 23.21 -5.21 35.41
C SER A 342 23.42 -4.36 36.66
N LEU A 343 22.66 -3.28 36.83
CA LEU A 343 22.72 -2.43 38.05
C LEU A 343 21.89 -3.01 39.21
N ALA A 344 20.77 -3.70 38.93
CA ALA A 344 20.02 -4.39 39.97
C ALA A 344 20.77 -5.62 40.52
N GLY A 345 21.52 -6.34 39.68
CA GLY A 345 22.36 -7.46 40.10
C GLY A 345 23.51 -7.05 41.03
N LEU A 346 24.13 -5.90 40.77
CA LEU A 346 25.21 -5.36 41.62
C LEU A 346 24.69 -4.81 42.96
N ALA A 347 23.50 -4.21 43.01
CA ALA A 347 22.89 -3.77 44.27
C ALA A 347 22.49 -4.96 45.17
N ILE A 348 21.99 -6.06 44.59
CA ILE A 348 21.61 -7.26 45.34
C ILE A 348 22.85 -8.04 45.82
N LEU A 349 23.94 -8.08 45.04
CA LEU A 349 25.21 -8.68 45.50
C LEU A 349 25.88 -7.84 46.60
N ALA A 350 25.92 -6.51 46.46
CA ALA A 350 26.51 -5.65 47.49
C ALA A 350 25.74 -5.71 48.82
N HIS A 351 24.42 -5.86 48.80
CA HIS A 351 23.63 -6.01 50.02
C HIS A 351 23.88 -7.35 50.72
N ARG A 352 24.02 -8.46 49.96
CA ARG A 352 24.29 -9.80 50.52
C ARG A 352 25.68 -9.97 51.12
N PHE A 353 26.67 -9.17 50.69
CA PHE A 353 28.02 -9.20 51.28
C PHE A 353 28.19 -8.26 52.47
N ARG A 354 27.25 -7.32 52.69
CA ARG A 354 27.27 -6.44 53.88
C ARG A 354 26.68 -7.11 55.13
N ASP A 355 25.82 -8.11 54.96
CA ASP A 355 25.20 -8.85 56.08
C ASP A 355 26.03 -10.07 56.55
N LYS A 356 27.27 -10.22 56.05
CA LYS A 356 28.18 -11.34 56.40
C LYS A 356 29.60 -10.92 56.84
N LEU A 357 29.78 -9.65 57.17
CA LEU A 357 30.92 -9.09 57.92
C LEU A 357 30.37 -8.33 59.12
#